data_AF-A0A7G2SGP4-F1
#
_entry.id   AF-A0A7G2SGP4-F1
#
_cell.length_a   1.000
_cell.length_b   1.000
_cell.length_c   1.000
_cell.angle_alpha   90.00
_cell.angle_beta   90.00
_cell.angle_gamma   90.00
#
_symmetry.space_group_name_H-M   'P 1'
#
loop_
_entity.id
_entity.type
_entity.pdbx_description
1 polymer ?
#
loop_
_entity_poly.entity_id
_entity_poly.type
_entity_poly.pdbx_seq_one_letter_code
_entity_poly.pdbx_strand_id
1 'polypeptide(L)'
;MDSNHTHDLKRDAALQFSLAIEHPIPLFPNAKIRYVNLDSQIKNAGDDNVSLQDTDFILYYQILDNIVNLDLGIGATHLSGDVSRSDTDQINLDKTYPIIYLNTEAKLPFTGLTALAEVNYSHMNNAKIRDIRGEAKYELINNIIVDVGAKVGYRMLKIDLDDHQNNDLNFEFKGPYIGLEAHF
;
A
#
# COMPACT_ATOMS: atom_id res chain seq x y z
N MET A 1 -8.32 4.00 -33.16
CA MET A 1 -8.44 2.71 -32.45
C MET A 1 -7.74 2.93 -31.12
N ASP A 2 -8.50 3.24 -30.07
CA ASP A 2 -7.99 3.34 -28.69
C ASP A 2 -8.63 2.19 -27.92
N SER A 3 -7.85 1.15 -27.63
CA SER A 3 -8.23 0.06 -26.74
C SER A 3 -7.48 0.23 -25.42
N ASN A 4 -7.89 1.21 -24.63
CA ASN A 4 -7.50 1.31 -23.22
C ASN A 4 -8.24 0.21 -22.45
N HIS A 5 -7.59 -0.93 -22.23
CA HIS A 5 -8.10 -2.00 -21.40
C HIS A 5 -7.86 -1.69 -19.93
N THR A 6 -8.81 -1.01 -19.29
CA THR A 6 -8.90 -0.93 -17.82
C THR A 6 -9.52 -2.21 -17.28
N HIS A 7 -8.75 -3.01 -16.52
CA HIS A 7 -9.22 -4.25 -15.91
C HIS A 7 -9.81 -3.97 -14.52
N ASP A 8 -11.14 -4.01 -14.39
CA ASP A 8 -11.84 -3.86 -13.12
C ASP A 8 -11.82 -5.18 -12.32
N LEU A 9 -11.02 -5.22 -11.24
CA LEU A 9 -10.92 -6.34 -10.30
C LEU A 9 -12.11 -6.38 -9.32
N LYS A 10 -12.80 -7.52 -9.22
CA LYS A 10 -13.95 -7.68 -8.32
C LYS A 10 -13.53 -8.27 -6.96
N ARG A 11 -13.06 -7.38 -6.07
CA ARG A 11 -12.99 -7.41 -4.59
C ARG A 11 -12.95 -8.78 -3.88
N ASP A 12 -11.76 -9.37 -3.80
CA ASP A 12 -11.37 -10.18 -2.64
C ASP A 12 -10.73 -9.25 -1.59
N ALA A 13 -11.02 -9.47 -0.31
CA ALA A 13 -10.46 -8.64 0.75
C ALA A 13 -8.96 -8.90 0.87
N ALA A 14 -8.14 -7.86 0.74
CA ALA A 14 -6.70 -7.99 0.92
C ALA A 14 -6.32 -8.09 2.41
N LEU A 15 -5.17 -8.72 2.66
CA LEU A 15 -4.58 -8.81 3.99
C LEU A 15 -3.33 -7.92 4.05
N GLN A 16 -3.27 -7.05 5.06
CA GLN A 16 -2.15 -6.16 5.32
C GLN A 16 -1.53 -6.44 6.69
N PHE A 17 -0.20 -6.42 6.75
CA PHE A 17 0.55 -6.43 8.00
C PHE A 17 1.52 -5.25 8.00
N SER A 18 1.58 -4.49 9.10
CA SER A 18 2.55 -3.42 9.25
C SER A 18 3.24 -3.47 10.61
N LEU A 19 4.54 -3.20 10.60
CA LEU A 19 5.36 -3.04 11.78
C LEU A 19 6.05 -1.68 11.69
N ALA A 20 5.83 -0.83 12.69
CA ALA A 20 6.45 0.47 12.80
C ALA A 20 7.24 0.58 14.10
N ILE A 21 8.39 1.24 14.04
CA ILE A 21 9.31 1.46 15.15
C ILE A 21 9.61 2.95 15.22
N GLU A 22 9.34 3.57 16.36
CA GLU A 22 9.72 4.93 16.63
C GLU A 22 11.16 5.03 17.09
N HIS A 23 11.87 6.03 16.60
CA HIS A 23 13.24 6.26 17.03
C HIS A 23 13.26 7.13 18.30
N PRO A 24 13.91 6.69 19.40
CA PRO A 24 13.90 7.43 20.67
C PRO A 24 14.69 8.75 20.62
N ILE A 25 15.55 8.90 19.62
CA ILE A 25 16.33 10.13 19.37
C ILE A 25 15.64 10.91 18.24
N PRO A 26 15.16 12.15 18.48
CA PRO A 26 14.39 12.95 17.52
C PRO A 26 15.07 13.25 16.18
N LEU A 27 16.39 13.10 16.09
CA LEU A 27 17.16 13.39 14.89
C LEU A 27 17.12 12.26 13.85
N PHE A 28 16.71 11.06 14.24
CA PHE A 28 16.61 9.92 13.33
C PHE A 28 15.16 9.65 12.96
N PRO A 29 14.89 9.21 11.73
CA PRO A 29 13.54 8.90 11.30
C PRO A 29 13.04 7.64 11.99
N ASN A 30 11.72 7.57 12.16
CA ASN A 30 11.01 6.34 12.45
C ASN A 30 11.07 5.41 11.24
N ALA A 31 10.87 4.11 11.47
CA ALA A 31 10.87 3.11 10.43
C ALA A 31 9.52 2.37 10.38
N LYS A 32 9.07 2.03 9.18
CA LYS A 32 7.87 1.20 8.97
C LYS A 32 8.12 0.21 7.85
N ILE A 33 7.75 -1.03 8.10
CA ILE A 33 7.66 -2.09 7.10
C ILE A 33 6.20 -2.46 6.96
N ARG A 34 5.72 -2.56 5.73
CA ARG A 34 4.35 -2.95 5.43
C ARG A 34 4.34 -3.99 4.33
N TYR A 35 3.60 -5.07 4.54
CA TYR A 35 3.37 -6.12 3.57
C TYR A 35 1.88 -6.19 3.28
N VAL A 36 1.51 -6.26 2.00
CA VAL A 36 0.14 -6.58 1.58
C VAL A 36 0.20 -7.68 0.55
N ASN A 37 -0.70 -8.64 0.69
CA ASN A 37 -0.97 -9.61 -0.35
C ASN A 37 -2.32 -9.29 -1.01
N LEU A 38 -2.30 -9.06 -2.32
CA LEU A 38 -3.44 -8.84 -3.19
C LEU A 38 -3.60 -10.06 -4.11
N ASP A 39 -4.32 -11.06 -3.63
CA ASP A 39 -4.78 -12.14 -4.50
C ASP A 39 -6.14 -11.73 -5.10
N SER A 40 -6.23 -11.59 -6.42
CA SER A 40 -7.49 -11.24 -7.09
C SER A 40 -7.73 -12.07 -8.35
N GLN A 41 -8.91 -12.67 -8.45
CA GLN A 41 -9.34 -13.37 -9.67
C GLN A 41 -10.00 -12.38 -10.65
N ILE A 42 -9.46 -12.23 -11.86
CA ILE A 42 -10.06 -11.39 -12.92
C ILE A 42 -11.09 -12.21 -13.70
N LYS A 43 -12.36 -12.23 -13.27
CA LYS A 43 -13.40 -12.99 -14.00
C LYS A 43 -13.89 -12.38 -15.33
N ASN A 44 -13.30 -11.27 -15.79
CA ASN A 44 -13.84 -10.51 -16.94
C ASN A 44 -13.14 -10.74 -18.28
N ALA A 45 -12.16 -11.65 -18.38
CA ALA A 45 -11.55 -11.99 -19.68
C ALA A 45 -10.96 -13.41 -19.73
N GLY A 46 -11.70 -14.42 -19.25
CA GLY A 46 -11.27 -15.83 -19.31
C GLY A 46 -10.14 -16.17 -18.34
N ASP A 47 -10.49 -16.68 -17.16
CA ASP A 47 -9.61 -17.35 -16.18
C ASP A 47 -8.20 -16.78 -15.89
N ASP A 48 -7.96 -15.50 -16.13
CA ASP A 48 -6.70 -14.86 -15.78
C ASP A 48 -6.65 -14.60 -14.25
N ASN A 49 -5.76 -15.32 -13.56
CA ASN A 49 -5.43 -15.09 -12.15
C ASN A 49 -4.32 -14.05 -12.06
N VAL A 50 -4.52 -13.02 -11.24
CA VAL A 50 -3.51 -12.00 -10.97
C VAL A 50 -3.24 -11.94 -9.48
N SER A 51 -2.02 -12.33 -9.10
CA SER A 51 -1.50 -12.14 -7.76
C SER A 51 -0.52 -10.98 -7.77
N LEU A 52 -0.67 -10.06 -6.81
CA LEU A 52 0.28 -8.98 -6.60
C LEU A 52 0.57 -8.84 -5.10
N GLN A 53 1.84 -8.73 -4.78
CA GLN A 53 2.34 -8.48 -3.44
C GLN A 53 3.10 -7.16 -3.44
N ASP A 54 2.89 -6.35 -2.42
CA ASP A 54 3.70 -5.16 -2.16
C ASP A 54 4.34 -5.22 -0.78
N THR A 55 5.63 -4.89 -0.75
CA THR A 55 6.38 -4.68 0.49
C THR A 55 6.96 -3.28 0.50
N ASP A 56 6.53 -2.45 1.44
CA ASP A 56 7.01 -1.09 1.61
C ASP A 56 8.00 -1.00 2.76
N PHE A 57 9.11 -0.31 2.53
CA PHE A 57 10.11 0.06 3.52
C PHE A 57 10.16 1.58 3.61
N ILE A 58 9.76 2.15 4.73
CA ILE A 58 9.51 3.58 4.89
C ILE A 58 10.33 4.12 6.05
N LEU A 59 10.99 5.25 5.82
CA LEU A 59 11.60 6.10 6.84
C LEU A 59 10.83 7.43 6.89
N TYR A 60 10.34 7.82 8.06
CA TYR A 60 9.47 8.98 8.18
C TYR A 60 9.74 9.79 9.45
N TYR A 61 9.35 11.05 9.41
CA TYR A 61 9.32 11.96 10.56
C TYR A 61 7.89 12.35 10.86
N GLN A 62 7.57 12.48 12.14
CA GLN A 62 6.32 13.08 12.63
C GLN A 62 6.46 14.60 12.56
N ILE A 63 5.74 15.22 11.63
CA ILE A 63 5.72 16.67 11.43
C ILE A 63 4.76 17.33 12.41
N LEU A 64 3.64 16.67 12.69
CA LEU A 64 2.67 17.06 13.71
C LEU A 64 2.36 15.83 14.57
N ASP A 65 2.31 16.04 15.89
CA ASP A 65 1.96 15.01 16.87
C ASP A 65 1.04 15.61 17.94
N ASN A 66 -0.28 15.55 17.72
CA ASN A 66 -1.30 16.08 18.61
C ASN A 66 -2.59 15.22 18.52
N ILE A 67 -3.77 15.85 18.41
CA ILE A 67 -5.03 15.16 18.08
C ILE A 67 -5.02 14.68 16.62
N VAL A 68 -4.27 15.40 15.78
CA VAL A 68 -4.00 15.08 14.39
C VAL A 68 -2.50 14.89 14.26
N ASN A 69 -2.11 13.74 13.73
CA ASN A 69 -0.73 13.44 13.41
C ASN A 69 -0.50 13.54 11.91
N LEU A 70 0.70 13.96 11.54
CA LEU A 70 1.13 14.11 10.16
C LEU A 70 2.54 13.59 10.03
N ASP A 71 2.71 12.52 9.25
CA ASP A 71 4.00 11.92 8.98
C ASP A 71 4.41 12.20 7.55
N LEU A 72 5.67 12.56 7.36
CA LEU A 72 6.26 12.73 6.04
C LEU A 72 7.54 11.91 5.96
N GLY A 73 7.71 11.18 4.87
CA GLY A 73 8.83 10.28 4.71
C GLY A 73 9.19 9.96 3.28
N ILE A 74 10.20 9.10 3.16
CA ILE A 74 10.63 8.49 1.92
C ILE A 74 10.80 6.99 2.15
N GLY A 75 10.83 6.22 1.09
CA GLY A 75 10.96 4.79 1.21
C GLY A 75 11.21 4.12 -0.13
N ALA A 76 11.01 2.82 -0.12
CA ALA A 76 10.94 2.01 -1.32
C ALA A 76 9.75 1.05 -1.23
N THR A 77 9.05 0.90 -2.34
CA THR A 77 8.02 -0.14 -2.52
C THR A 77 8.59 -1.22 -3.43
N HIS A 78 8.51 -2.47 -2.99
CA HIS A 78 8.87 -3.63 -3.76
C HIS A 78 7.59 -4.34 -4.21
N LEU A 79 7.43 -4.47 -5.52
CA LEU A 79 6.27 -5.05 -6.17
C LEU A 79 6.65 -6.40 -6.78
N SER A 80 5.94 -7.45 -6.40
CA SER A 80 6.12 -8.81 -6.92
C SER A 80 4.78 -9.41 -7.34
N GLY A 81 4.69 -10.03 -8.52
CA GLY A 81 3.44 -10.65 -8.95
C GLY A 81 3.56 -11.44 -10.25
N ASP A 82 2.63 -12.38 -10.43
CA ASP A 82 2.51 -13.19 -11.63
C ASP A 82 1.19 -12.84 -12.33
N VAL A 83 1.27 -12.43 -13.59
CA VAL A 83 0.10 -12.30 -14.47
C VAL A 83 0.15 -13.44 -15.47
N SER A 84 -0.71 -14.44 -15.28
CA SER A 84 -0.89 -15.52 -16.26
C SER A 84 -2.06 -15.17 -17.15
N ARG A 85 -1.77 -14.87 -18.43
CA ARG A 85 -2.80 -14.72 -19.46
C ARG A 85 -2.86 -16.00 -20.28
N SER A 86 -4.04 -16.59 -20.37
CA SER A 86 -4.30 -17.89 -21.01
C SER A 86 -3.42 -18.16 -22.25
N ASP A 87 -2.47 -19.08 -22.09
CA ASP A 87 -1.68 -19.81 -23.10
C ASP A 87 -0.51 -19.15 -23.86
N THR A 88 0.03 -17.97 -23.51
CA THR A 88 1.35 -17.60 -24.11
C THR A 88 2.25 -16.59 -23.39
N ASP A 89 1.75 -15.72 -22.50
CA ASP A 89 2.59 -14.70 -21.86
C ASP A 89 2.42 -14.72 -20.33
N GLN A 90 3.48 -15.15 -19.62
CA GLN A 90 3.61 -14.96 -18.18
C GLN A 90 4.41 -13.67 -17.96
N ILE A 91 3.78 -12.66 -17.39
CA ILE A 91 4.47 -11.42 -17.02
C ILE A 91 4.81 -11.51 -15.54
N ASN A 92 6.10 -11.66 -15.25
CA ASN A 92 6.63 -11.62 -13.90
C ASN A 92 6.99 -10.17 -13.56
N LEU A 93 6.32 -9.61 -12.57
CA LEU A 93 6.69 -8.34 -11.96
C LEU A 93 7.57 -8.63 -10.75
N ASP A 94 8.78 -8.08 -10.73
CA ASP A 94 9.69 -8.11 -9.58
C ASP A 94 10.57 -6.85 -9.64
N LYS A 95 10.09 -5.74 -9.06
CA LYS A 95 10.73 -4.43 -9.18
C LYS A 95 10.58 -3.62 -7.90
N THR A 96 11.62 -2.83 -7.59
CA THR A 96 11.64 -1.92 -6.44
C THR A 96 11.71 -0.47 -6.91
N TYR A 97 10.85 0.38 -6.35
CA TYR A 97 10.75 1.79 -6.70
C TYR A 97 10.84 2.67 -5.45
N PRO A 98 11.60 3.77 -5.48
CA PRO A 98 11.60 4.76 -4.41
C PRO A 98 10.24 5.44 -4.33
N ILE A 99 9.77 5.71 -3.13
CA ILE A 99 8.50 6.39 -2.87
C ILE A 99 8.69 7.59 -1.96
N ILE A 100 7.86 8.60 -2.15
CA ILE A 100 7.54 9.56 -1.10
C ILE A 100 6.34 9.05 -0.31
N TYR A 101 6.35 9.27 1.00
CA TYR A 101 5.36 8.79 1.94
C TYR A 101 4.71 9.97 2.67
N LEU A 102 3.39 9.93 2.77
CA LEU A 102 2.59 10.85 3.56
C LEU A 102 1.54 10.06 4.32
N ASN A 103 1.45 10.25 5.63
CA ASN A 103 0.38 9.70 6.45
C ASN A 103 -0.22 10.78 7.33
N THR A 104 -1.53 10.73 7.52
CA THR A 104 -2.21 11.54 8.53
C THR A 104 -3.19 10.68 9.28
N GLU A 105 -3.24 10.86 10.59
CA GLU A 105 -4.18 10.17 11.45
C GLU A 105 -4.84 11.14 12.43
N ALA A 106 -6.09 10.86 12.78
CA ALA A 106 -6.85 11.64 13.74
C ALA A 106 -7.68 10.73 14.63
N LYS A 107 -7.56 10.92 15.95
CA LYS A 107 -8.36 10.19 16.93
C LYS A 107 -9.80 10.68 16.88
N LEU A 108 -10.75 9.77 16.63
CA LEU A 108 -12.16 10.10 16.59
C LEU A 108 -12.74 10.20 18.01
N PRO A 109 -13.47 11.28 18.33
CA PRO A 109 -14.00 11.48 19.67
C PRO A 109 -15.08 10.43 19.99
N PHE A 110 -15.03 9.89 21.21
CA PHE A 110 -16.03 8.97 21.79
C PHE A 110 -16.16 7.58 21.13
N THR A 111 -15.29 7.21 20.19
CA THR A 111 -15.38 5.91 19.48
C THR A 111 -14.24 4.95 19.81
N GLY A 112 -13.11 5.45 20.32
CA GLY A 112 -11.88 4.65 20.45
C GLY A 112 -11.26 4.26 19.10
N LEU A 113 -11.72 4.87 18.00
CA LEU A 113 -11.21 4.65 16.66
C LEU A 113 -10.28 5.79 16.24
N THR A 114 -9.32 5.46 15.40
CA THR A 114 -8.47 6.43 14.71
C THR A 114 -8.78 6.36 13.22
N ALA A 115 -9.04 7.51 12.60
CA ALA A 115 -9.15 7.61 11.14
C ALA A 115 -7.77 7.90 10.56
N LEU A 116 -7.40 7.21 9.48
CA LEU A 116 -6.10 7.36 8.83
C LEU A 116 -6.27 7.57 7.32
N ALA A 117 -5.39 8.37 6.75
CA ALA A 117 -5.24 8.52 5.32
C ALA A 117 -3.75 8.47 4.97
N GLU A 118 -3.39 7.59 4.04
CA GLU A 118 -2.02 7.34 3.66
C GLU A 118 -1.85 7.44 2.14
N VAL A 119 -0.73 8.02 1.71
CA VAL A 119 -0.38 8.19 0.31
C VAL A 119 1.08 7.80 0.10
N ASN A 120 1.33 6.87 -0.82
CA ASN A 120 2.64 6.61 -1.40
C ASN A 120 2.66 7.06 -2.86
N TYR A 121 3.72 7.75 -3.27
CA TYR A 121 3.88 8.20 -4.64
C TYR A 121 5.29 7.93 -5.15
N SER A 122 5.40 7.41 -6.37
CA SER A 122 6.65 7.31 -7.10
C SER A 122 6.49 7.88 -8.50
N HIS A 123 7.49 8.62 -8.95
CA HIS A 123 7.61 9.02 -10.34
C HIS A 123 9.06 8.93 -10.77
N MET A 124 9.35 7.91 -11.58
CA MET A 124 10.62 7.68 -12.24
C MET A 124 10.39 7.67 -13.76
N ASN A 125 11.46 7.79 -14.53
CA ASN A 125 11.39 7.87 -16.00
C ASN A 125 10.67 6.69 -16.66
N ASN A 126 10.62 5.53 -16.00
CA ASN A 126 10.04 4.28 -16.51
C ASN A 126 8.90 3.73 -15.63
N ALA A 127 8.48 4.46 -14.59
CA ALA A 127 7.44 3.99 -13.69
C ALA A 127 6.75 5.12 -12.95
N LYS A 128 5.43 5.03 -12.84
CA LYS A 128 4.61 5.90 -12.00
C LYS A 128 3.74 5.06 -11.08
N ILE A 129 3.85 5.31 -9.79
CA ILE A 129 3.10 4.59 -8.76
C ILE A 129 2.30 5.60 -7.94
N ARG A 130 1.01 5.32 -7.78
CA ARG A 130 0.10 6.06 -6.90
C ARG A 130 -0.65 5.07 -6.02
N ASP A 131 -0.41 5.11 -4.74
CA ASP A 131 -1.09 4.28 -3.76
C ASP A 131 -1.76 5.18 -2.71
N ILE A 132 -3.07 5.07 -2.58
CA ILE A 132 -3.88 5.89 -1.66
C ILE A 132 -4.71 4.94 -0.80
N ARG A 133 -4.66 5.12 0.52
CA ARG A 133 -5.38 4.30 1.49
C ARG A 133 -6.17 5.19 2.45
N GLY A 134 -7.41 4.81 2.71
CA GLY A 134 -8.22 5.38 3.79
C GLY A 134 -8.60 4.27 4.76
N GLU A 135 -8.32 4.45 6.05
CA GLU A 135 -8.44 3.40 7.07
C GLU A 135 -9.16 3.89 8.33
N ALA A 136 -9.78 2.96 9.04
CA ALA A 136 -10.13 3.08 10.45
C ALA A 136 -9.33 2.05 11.24
N LYS A 137 -8.65 2.49 12.30
CA LYS A 137 -7.86 1.68 13.22
C LYS A 137 -8.54 1.59 14.58
N TYR A 138 -8.54 0.40 15.16
CA TYR A 138 -8.92 0.14 16.55
C TYR A 138 -7.75 -0.48 17.30
N GLU A 139 -7.35 0.12 18.41
CA GLU A 139 -6.26 -0.37 19.26
C GLU A 139 -6.75 -1.57 20.09
N LEU A 140 -6.15 -2.73 19.88
CA LEU A 140 -6.45 -3.97 20.61
C LEU A 140 -5.60 -4.08 21.88
N ILE A 141 -4.34 -3.68 21.76
CA ILE A 141 -3.36 -3.63 22.85
C ILE A 141 -2.77 -2.24 22.81
N ASN A 142 -2.80 -1.54 23.94
CA ASN A 142 -2.15 -0.26 24.10
C ASN A 142 -1.36 -0.29 25.42
N ASN A 143 -0.04 -0.23 25.33
CA ASN A 143 0.85 -0.20 26.49
C ASN A 143 2.11 0.61 26.19
N ILE A 144 2.95 0.84 27.21
CA ILE A 144 4.12 1.74 27.13
C ILE A 144 5.18 1.26 26.09
N ILE A 145 5.19 -0.02 25.72
CA ILE A 145 6.24 -0.65 24.90
C ILE A 145 5.72 -1.02 23.51
N VAL A 146 4.44 -1.37 23.38
CA VAL A 146 3.87 -1.84 22.14
C VAL A 146 2.38 -1.53 22.05
N ASP A 147 2.01 -0.96 20.91
CA ASP A 147 0.62 -0.79 20.49
C ASP A 147 0.31 -1.74 19.34
N VAL A 148 -0.78 -2.50 19.47
CA VAL A 148 -1.27 -3.40 18.43
C VAL A 148 -2.67 -2.97 18.03
N GLY A 149 -2.88 -2.71 16.74
CA GLY A 149 -4.15 -2.26 16.19
C GLY A 149 -4.66 -3.14 15.07
N ALA A 150 -5.98 -3.32 15.00
CA ALA A 150 -6.66 -3.84 13.83
C ALA A 150 -7.12 -2.69 12.94
N LYS A 151 -6.99 -2.86 11.62
CA LYS A 151 -7.39 -1.89 10.61
C LYS A 151 -8.41 -2.47 9.66
N VAL A 152 -9.34 -1.64 9.23
CA VAL A 152 -10.18 -1.86 8.06
C VAL A 152 -10.05 -0.65 7.16
N GLY A 153 -9.90 -0.86 5.85
CA GLY A 153 -9.63 0.24 4.95
C GLY A 153 -10.06 -0.02 3.52
N TYR A 154 -9.87 1.03 2.71
CA TYR A 154 -10.03 0.99 1.27
C TYR A 154 -8.73 1.48 0.62
N ARG A 155 -8.22 0.71 -0.34
CA ARG A 155 -6.99 1.00 -1.07
C ARG A 155 -7.27 1.26 -2.53
N MET A 156 -6.58 2.24 -3.10
CA MET A 156 -6.51 2.51 -4.53
C MET A 156 -5.03 2.54 -4.95
N LEU A 157 -4.58 1.47 -5.61
CA LEU A 157 -3.23 1.34 -6.14
C LEU A 157 -3.28 1.42 -7.66
N LYS A 158 -2.47 2.32 -8.24
CA LYS A 158 -2.27 2.43 -9.68
C LYS A 158 -0.78 2.41 -9.99
N ILE A 159 -0.38 1.53 -10.89
CA ILE A 159 0.98 1.33 -11.35
C ILE A 159 0.97 1.44 -12.87
N ASP A 160 1.68 2.44 -13.39
CA ASP A 160 1.91 2.63 -14.82
C ASP A 160 3.40 2.37 -15.08
N LEU A 161 3.74 1.30 -15.81
CA LEU A 161 5.11 0.95 -16.19
C LEU A 161 5.30 1.14 -17.69
N ASP A 162 6.33 1.91 -18.04
CA ASP A 162 6.76 2.16 -19.41
C ASP A 162 8.03 1.33 -19.64
N ASP A 163 7.90 0.24 -20.39
CA ASP A 163 9.03 -0.57 -20.82
C ASP A 163 9.32 -0.29 -22.30
N HIS A 164 10.45 0.38 -22.56
CA HIS A 164 10.91 0.80 -23.88
C HIS A 164 10.96 -0.33 -24.94
N GLN A 165 10.83 -1.59 -24.51
CA GLN A 165 10.80 -2.79 -25.36
C GLN A 165 9.39 -3.27 -25.73
N ASN A 166 8.41 -2.36 -25.75
CA ASN A 166 7.16 -2.45 -26.52
C ASN A 166 5.91 -2.97 -25.78
N ASN A 167 5.92 -3.03 -24.44
CA ASN A 167 4.72 -3.35 -23.64
C ASN A 167 4.55 -2.38 -22.46
N ASP A 168 3.64 -1.42 -22.61
CA ASP A 168 3.14 -0.60 -21.51
C ASP A 168 2.26 -1.47 -20.60
N LEU A 169 2.58 -1.53 -19.31
CA LEU A 169 1.81 -2.30 -18.33
C LEU A 169 1.12 -1.35 -17.36
N ASN A 170 -0.20 -1.37 -17.40
CA ASN A 170 -1.06 -0.58 -16.51
C ASN A 170 -1.81 -1.52 -15.57
N PHE A 171 -1.50 -1.44 -14.28
CA PHE A 171 -2.17 -2.21 -13.23
C PHE A 171 -2.96 -1.26 -12.30
N GLU A 172 -4.20 -1.63 -12.01
CA GLU A 172 -5.08 -0.86 -11.13
C GLU A 172 -5.82 -1.79 -10.16
N PHE A 173 -5.61 -1.58 -8.86
CA PHE A 173 -6.33 -2.26 -7.79
C PHE A 173 -7.15 -1.27 -6.97
N LYS A 174 -8.43 -1.59 -6.74
CA LYS A 174 -9.32 -0.84 -5.86
C LYS A 174 -10.16 -1.79 -5.02
N GLY A 175 -9.94 -1.82 -3.71
CA GLY A 175 -10.63 -2.78 -2.88
C GLY A 175 -10.57 -2.50 -1.39
N PRO A 176 -11.53 -3.08 -0.64
CA PRO A 176 -11.43 -3.11 0.81
C PRO A 176 -10.31 -4.05 1.26
N TYR A 177 -9.77 -3.81 2.43
CA TYR A 177 -8.81 -4.71 3.08
C TYR A 177 -8.96 -4.67 4.59
N ILE A 178 -8.40 -5.69 5.22
CA ILE A 178 -8.21 -5.75 6.66
C ILE A 178 -6.72 -5.84 6.95
N GLY A 179 -6.30 -5.29 8.09
CA GLY A 179 -4.89 -5.34 8.45
C GLY A 179 -4.64 -5.37 9.94
N LEU A 180 -3.41 -5.73 10.28
CA LEU A 180 -2.86 -5.64 11.62
C LEU A 180 -1.64 -4.72 11.61
N GLU A 181 -1.54 -3.87 12.63
CA GLU A 181 -0.43 -2.98 12.87
C GLU A 181 0.16 -3.26 14.24
N ALA A 182 1.49 -3.37 14.31
CA ALA A 182 2.25 -3.30 15.54
C ALA A 182 3.15 -2.06 15.50
N HIS A 183 3.18 -1.33 16.60
CA HIS A 183 3.92 -0.09 16.77
C HIS A 183 4.72 -0.16 18.07
N PHE A 184 6.01 0.16 18.01
CA PHE A 184 6.99 0.05 19.11
C PHE A 184 7.72 1.37 19.35
#